data_AF-K9TEK5-F1
#
_entry.id   AF-K9TEK5-F1
#
_cell.length_a   1.000
_cell.length_b   1.000
_cell.length_c   1.000
_cell.angle_alpha   90.00
_cell.angle_beta   90.00
_cell.angle_gamma   90.00
#
_symmetry.space_group_name_H-M   'P 1'
#
loop_
_entity.id
_entity.type
_entity.pdbx_description
1 polymer ?
#
loop_
_entity_poly.entity_id
_entity_poly.type
_entity_poly.pdbx_seq_one_letter_code
_entity_poly.pdbx_strand_id
1 'polypeptide(L)'
;MSPMTPDESEKIAQLIASLPSDRLLEQCQTEEQQEEWHNSRTNQQMIADCWRAKFSGQLLGDPIADALDYDKISQHKHDLINLRVNLYKEQWQLIKIAHPYLQLWHQAIYQQTQKHPKFFQVLPFWHKLFSPGFKAPYPFVTPWELFSKTLEEEVNAPIEWSLQPYYVVPVKKWRTATGLLKEQFENLNDDGSYPEQKPATGDKLKNQIVYDKVTFSWLGFTLFVCQFVTLKNPGIRQQYIAFNRALAEYYKMGIRASRSVRGFAWQKGEQVPTTQHGGTYRK
;
A
#
# COMPACT_ATOMS: atom_id res chain seq x y z
N MET A 1 24.59 0.08 3.28
CA MET A 1 23.53 1.11 3.36
C MET A 1 23.71 1.84 4.67
N SER A 2 23.65 3.17 4.69
CA SER A 2 23.78 3.93 5.93
C SER A 2 22.58 3.64 6.84
N PRO A 3 22.80 3.41 8.15
CA PRO A 3 21.71 3.26 9.10
C PRO A 3 20.82 4.51 9.11
N MET A 4 19.54 4.31 9.39
CA MET A 4 18.56 5.40 9.56
C MET A 4 18.99 6.25 10.76
N THR A 5 18.99 7.58 10.61
CA THR A 5 19.34 8.46 11.74
C THR A 5 18.18 8.50 12.76
N PRO A 6 18.45 8.84 14.03
CA PRO A 6 17.37 9.03 15.02
C PRO A 6 16.32 10.05 14.58
N ASP A 7 16.74 11.17 14.00
CA ASP A 7 15.84 12.21 13.48
C ASP A 7 14.97 11.70 12.32
N GLU A 8 15.57 10.92 11.41
CA GLU A 8 14.85 10.28 10.29
C GLU A 8 13.82 9.27 10.81
N SER A 9 14.21 8.49 11.82
CA SER A 9 13.31 7.53 12.48
C SER A 9 12.14 8.21 13.16
N GLU A 10 12.37 9.27 13.94
CA GLU A 10 11.29 9.99 14.63
C GLU A 10 10.37 10.68 13.63
N LYS A 11 10.92 11.24 12.54
CA LYS A 11 10.11 11.85 11.47
C LYS A 11 9.16 10.82 10.84
N ILE A 12 9.62 9.58 10.61
CA ILE A 12 8.77 8.49 10.11
C ILE A 12 7.69 8.15 11.13
N ALA A 13 8.03 8.02 12.41
CA ALA A 13 7.05 7.72 13.46
C ALA A 13 5.96 8.79 13.56
N GLN A 14 6.32 10.08 13.48
CA GLN A 14 5.37 11.19 13.49
C GLN A 14 4.43 11.15 12.28
N LEU A 15 4.97 10.91 11.09
CA LEU A 15 4.17 10.75 9.89
C LEU A 15 3.17 9.60 10.03
N ILE A 16 3.61 8.42 10.47
CA ILE A 16 2.72 7.26 10.69
C ILE A 16 1.62 7.66 11.69
N ALA A 17 1.99 8.22 12.84
CA ALA A 17 1.04 8.62 13.90
C ALA A 17 0.04 9.71 13.47
N SER A 18 0.34 10.48 12.41
CA SER A 18 -0.56 11.50 11.85
C SER A 18 -1.57 10.97 10.83
N LEU A 19 -1.50 9.68 10.47
CA LEU A 19 -2.41 9.08 9.50
C LEU A 19 -3.52 8.27 10.20
N PRO A 20 -4.73 8.18 9.63
CA PRO A 20 -5.21 8.91 8.46
C PRO A 20 -5.29 10.43 8.72
N SER A 21 -5.34 11.20 7.63
CA SER A 21 -5.43 12.67 7.68
C SER A 21 -6.69 13.14 8.40
N ASP A 22 -6.56 14.17 9.25
CA ASP A 22 -7.69 14.79 9.96
C ASP A 22 -8.72 15.42 9.00
N ARG A 23 -8.28 15.91 7.83
CA ARG A 23 -9.18 16.36 6.74
C ARG A 23 -10.23 15.31 6.32
N LEU A 24 -9.94 14.01 6.46
CA LEU A 24 -10.90 12.95 6.14
C LEU A 24 -11.94 12.79 7.25
N LEU A 25 -11.56 13.02 8.51
CA LEU A 25 -12.49 13.03 9.64
C LEU A 25 -13.54 14.14 9.45
N GLU A 26 -13.12 15.32 9.01
CA GLU A 26 -14.02 16.45 8.70
C GLU A 26 -15.05 16.14 7.59
N GLN A 27 -14.76 15.15 6.73
CA GLN A 27 -15.65 14.71 5.66
C GLN A 27 -16.60 13.59 6.09
N CYS A 28 -16.37 12.96 7.24
CA CYS A 28 -17.22 11.89 7.74
C CYS A 28 -18.58 12.45 8.17
N GLN A 29 -19.66 11.88 7.62
CA GLN A 29 -21.03 12.31 7.84
C GLN A 29 -21.82 11.39 8.77
N THR A 30 -21.30 10.19 9.03
CA THR A 30 -21.94 9.14 9.82
C THR A 30 -21.03 8.65 10.94
N GLU A 31 -21.62 8.07 11.99
CA GLU A 31 -20.88 7.48 13.11
C GLU A 31 -19.96 6.33 12.64
N GLU A 32 -20.41 5.47 11.72
CA GLU A 32 -19.59 4.37 11.20
C GLU A 32 -18.35 4.85 10.44
N GLN A 33 -18.44 5.95 9.68
CA GLN A 33 -17.27 6.55 9.03
C GLN A 33 -16.28 7.11 10.05
N GLN A 34 -16.78 7.77 11.10
CA GLN A 34 -15.94 8.30 12.18
C GLN A 34 -15.26 7.16 12.95
N GLU A 35 -15.99 6.07 13.24
CA GLU A 35 -15.44 4.89 13.90
C GLU A 35 -14.34 4.24 13.05
N GLU A 36 -14.55 4.04 11.74
CA GLU A 36 -13.52 3.52 10.83
C GLU A 36 -12.27 4.41 10.83
N TRP A 37 -12.44 5.74 10.82
CA TRP A 37 -11.32 6.68 10.92
C TRP A 37 -10.58 6.55 12.25
N HIS A 38 -11.28 6.53 13.39
CA HIS A 38 -10.68 6.40 14.72
C HIS A 38 -9.96 5.07 14.92
N ASN A 39 -10.54 3.97 14.43
CA ASN A 39 -9.92 2.66 14.43
C ASN A 39 -8.63 2.64 13.61
N SER A 40 -8.66 3.26 12.42
CA SER A 40 -7.47 3.39 11.57
C SER A 40 -6.39 4.25 12.25
N ARG A 41 -6.76 5.39 12.86
CA ARG A 41 -5.83 6.28 13.58
C ARG A 41 -5.16 5.58 14.76
N THR A 42 -5.94 4.86 15.57
CA THR A 42 -5.43 4.07 16.69
C THR A 42 -4.42 3.02 16.23
N ASN A 43 -4.70 2.35 15.10
CA ASN A 43 -3.77 1.38 14.52
C ASN A 43 -2.46 2.03 14.08
N GLN A 44 -2.50 3.21 13.46
CA GLN A 44 -1.28 3.91 13.07
C GLN A 44 -0.48 4.40 14.27
N GLN A 45 -1.13 4.85 15.35
CA GLN A 45 -0.44 5.18 16.61
C GLN A 45 0.34 3.98 17.15
N MET A 46 -0.29 2.80 17.23
CA MET A 46 0.40 1.57 17.65
C MET A 46 1.58 1.19 16.73
N ILE A 47 1.44 1.40 15.41
CA ILE A 47 2.53 1.16 14.46
C ILE A 47 3.68 2.16 14.69
N ALA A 48 3.37 3.43 14.94
CA ALA A 48 4.36 4.47 15.24
C ALA A 48 5.10 4.19 16.55
N ASP A 49 4.40 3.73 17.58
CA ASP A 49 5.02 3.39 18.87
C ASP A 49 5.93 2.15 18.75
N CYS A 50 5.49 1.12 18.02
CA CYS A 50 6.35 -0.02 17.67
C CYS A 50 7.58 0.41 16.87
N TRP A 51 7.41 1.34 15.93
CA TRP A 51 8.51 1.91 15.14
C TRP A 51 9.53 2.60 16.05
N ARG A 52 9.08 3.45 16.97
CA ARG A 52 9.95 4.15 17.92
C ARG A 52 10.73 3.17 18.80
N ALA A 53 10.07 2.16 19.35
CA ALA A 53 10.70 1.15 20.18
C ALA A 53 11.84 0.41 19.43
N LYS A 54 11.68 0.19 18.12
CA LYS A 54 12.67 -0.51 17.30
C LYS A 54 13.80 0.36 16.76
N PHE A 55 13.52 1.62 16.44
CA PHE A 55 14.42 2.42 15.59
C PHE A 55 14.83 3.78 16.16
N SER A 56 14.22 4.25 17.26
CA SER A 56 14.58 5.56 17.85
C SER A 56 15.99 5.61 18.46
N GLY A 57 16.62 4.46 18.69
CA GLY A 57 17.94 4.36 19.35
C GLY A 57 17.92 4.69 20.84
N GLN A 58 16.75 5.05 21.40
CA GLN A 58 16.52 5.20 22.83
C GLN A 58 16.04 3.87 23.39
N LEU A 59 16.48 3.53 24.61
CA LEU A 59 15.89 2.45 25.42
C LEU A 59 14.50 2.89 25.88
N LEU A 60 13.56 2.95 24.94
CA LEU A 60 12.15 2.97 25.22
C LEU A 60 11.76 1.50 25.42
N GLY A 61 10.95 1.20 26.44
CA GLY A 61 10.31 -0.13 26.53
C GLY A 61 9.56 -0.46 25.24
N ASP A 62 9.13 -1.70 25.06
CA ASP A 62 8.29 -2.07 23.92
C ASP A 62 6.81 -1.92 24.33
N PRO A 63 6.16 -0.78 24.07
CA PRO A 63 4.79 -0.53 24.51
C PRO A 63 3.79 -1.50 23.84
N ILE A 64 4.16 -2.12 22.72
CA ILE A 64 3.33 -3.11 22.05
C ILE A 64 3.49 -4.48 22.69
N ALA A 65 4.70 -4.83 23.16
CA ALA A 65 4.90 -6.00 24.01
C ALA A 65 4.17 -5.83 25.35
N ASP A 66 4.27 -4.67 25.99
CA ASP A 66 3.52 -4.38 27.22
C ASP A 66 2.00 -4.50 26.97
N ALA A 67 1.50 -3.94 25.87
CA ALA A 67 0.07 -4.04 25.53
C ALA A 67 -0.37 -5.49 25.28
N LEU A 68 0.51 -6.35 24.78
CA LEU A 68 0.25 -7.78 24.63
C LEU A 68 0.23 -8.48 26.00
N ASP A 69 1.23 -8.21 26.85
CA ASP A 69 1.35 -8.82 28.19
C ASP A 69 0.19 -8.44 29.13
N TYR A 70 -0.40 -7.26 28.93
CA TYR A 70 -1.59 -6.80 29.65
C TYR A 70 -2.92 -7.12 28.94
N ASP A 71 -2.94 -8.01 27.95
CA ASP A 71 -4.12 -8.43 27.18
C ASP A 71 -4.90 -7.27 26.50
N LYS A 72 -4.25 -6.11 26.28
CA LYS A 72 -4.86 -4.96 25.59
C LYS A 72 -4.93 -5.16 24.08
N ILE A 73 -4.04 -5.99 23.55
CA ILE A 73 -4.05 -6.44 22.16
C ILE A 73 -3.87 -7.95 22.09
N SER A 74 -4.39 -8.58 21.04
CA SER A 74 -4.13 -9.99 20.77
C SER A 74 -2.73 -10.23 20.19
N GLN A 75 -2.18 -11.44 20.35
CA GLN A 75 -0.96 -11.87 19.65
C GLN A 75 -1.05 -11.61 18.15
N HIS A 76 -2.20 -11.89 17.54
CA HIS A 76 -2.42 -11.66 16.13
C HIS A 76 -2.26 -10.18 15.74
N LYS A 77 -2.76 -9.27 16.58
CA LYS A 77 -2.63 -7.82 16.38
C LYS A 77 -1.18 -7.38 16.53
N HIS A 78 -0.49 -7.84 17.58
CA HIS A 78 0.93 -7.61 17.82
C HIS A 78 1.78 -8.00 16.59
N ASP A 79 1.57 -9.20 16.06
CA ASP A 79 2.32 -9.71 14.91
C ASP A 79 2.07 -8.89 13.64
N LEU A 80 0.81 -8.49 13.39
CA LEU A 80 0.46 -7.62 12.27
C LEU A 80 1.14 -6.25 12.36
N ILE A 81 1.20 -5.66 13.55
CA ILE A 81 1.91 -4.38 13.79
C ILE A 81 3.40 -4.56 13.49
N ASN A 82 4.01 -5.63 13.99
CA ASN A 82 5.43 -5.92 13.75
C ASN A 82 5.77 -6.10 12.27
N LEU A 83 4.95 -6.87 11.54
CA LEU A 83 5.09 -7.05 10.09
C LEU A 83 4.91 -5.74 9.34
N ARG A 84 3.95 -4.91 9.75
CA ARG A 84 3.70 -3.61 9.14
C ARG A 84 4.87 -2.64 9.32
N VAL A 85 5.45 -2.59 10.52
CA VAL A 85 6.66 -1.79 10.80
C VAL A 85 7.83 -2.24 9.94
N ASN A 86 8.05 -3.56 9.82
CA ASN A 86 9.10 -4.09 8.95
C ASN A 86 8.85 -3.74 7.48
N LEU A 87 7.61 -3.83 7.01
CA LEU A 87 7.25 -3.43 5.65
C LEU A 87 7.53 -1.95 5.38
N TYR A 88 7.15 -1.04 6.29
CA TYR A 88 7.45 0.39 6.16
C TYR A 88 8.95 0.68 6.16
N LYS A 89 9.74 -0.06 6.95
CA LYS A 89 11.19 0.05 6.93
C LYS A 89 11.74 -0.33 5.56
N GLU A 90 11.37 -1.48 5.01
CA GLU A 90 11.85 -1.92 3.70
C GLU A 90 11.36 -1.02 2.56
N GLN A 91 10.14 -0.47 2.69
CA GLN A 91 9.57 0.53 1.76
C GLN A 91 10.39 1.82 1.75
N TRP A 92 10.72 2.33 2.93
CA TRP A 92 11.54 3.54 3.07
C TRP A 92 12.92 3.34 2.42
N GLN A 93 13.58 2.23 2.72
CA GLN A 93 14.88 1.91 2.15
C GLN A 93 14.82 1.76 0.63
N LEU A 94 13.77 1.13 0.09
CA LEU A 94 13.54 1.03 -1.35
C LEU A 94 13.37 2.41 -2.00
N ILE A 95 12.55 3.27 -1.40
CA ILE A 95 12.27 4.61 -1.92
C ILE A 95 13.54 5.48 -1.93
N LYS A 96 14.36 5.45 -0.87
CA LYS A 96 15.64 6.18 -0.81
C LYS A 96 16.52 5.92 -2.02
N ILE A 97 16.63 4.65 -2.42
CA ILE A 97 17.52 4.26 -3.53
C ILE A 97 16.83 4.34 -4.90
N ALA A 98 15.51 4.18 -4.97
CA ALA A 98 14.74 4.20 -6.21
C ALA A 98 14.40 5.61 -6.69
N HIS A 99 14.35 6.60 -5.80
CA HIS A 99 13.92 7.97 -6.09
C HIS A 99 14.55 8.60 -7.36
N PRO A 100 15.88 8.54 -7.58
CA PRO A 100 16.47 9.12 -8.79
C PRO A 100 15.97 8.46 -10.08
N TYR A 101 15.73 7.15 -10.04
CA TYR A 101 15.23 6.41 -11.20
C TYR A 101 13.78 6.72 -11.48
N LEU A 102 12.97 6.93 -10.43
CA LEU A 102 11.58 7.32 -10.56
C LEU A 102 11.45 8.68 -11.21
N GLN A 103 12.28 9.64 -10.79
CA GLN A 103 12.31 10.96 -11.41
C GLN A 103 12.66 10.86 -12.91
N LEU A 104 13.71 10.10 -13.27
CA LEU A 104 14.12 9.92 -14.67
C LEU A 104 13.03 9.26 -15.53
N TRP A 105 12.46 8.15 -15.04
CA TRP A 105 11.38 7.45 -15.75
C TRP A 105 10.14 8.30 -15.86
N HIS A 106 9.77 9.01 -14.79
CA HIS A 106 8.59 9.86 -14.80
C HIS A 106 8.73 11.01 -15.78
N GLN A 107 9.86 11.72 -15.75
CA GLN A 107 10.16 12.81 -16.68
C GLN A 107 10.15 12.33 -18.13
N ALA A 108 10.75 11.17 -18.41
CA ALA A 108 10.76 10.60 -19.76
C ALA A 108 9.32 10.31 -20.24
N ILE A 109 8.50 9.64 -19.42
CA ILE A 109 7.11 9.32 -19.76
C ILE A 109 6.28 10.60 -19.91
N TYR A 110 6.41 11.55 -18.97
CA TYR A 110 5.72 12.84 -19.00
C TYR A 110 6.04 13.62 -20.28
N GLN A 111 7.31 13.70 -20.69
CA GLN A 111 7.68 14.35 -21.94
C GLN A 111 7.05 13.66 -23.17
N GLN A 112 6.94 12.32 -23.14
CA GLN A 112 6.27 11.58 -24.20
C GLN A 112 4.76 11.84 -24.24
N THR A 113 4.10 11.95 -23.09
CA THR A 113 2.66 12.28 -23.05
C THR A 113 2.37 13.70 -23.51
N GLN A 114 3.28 14.66 -23.25
CA GLN A 114 3.16 16.02 -23.78
C GLN A 114 3.32 16.06 -25.31
N LYS A 115 4.31 15.33 -25.86
CA LYS A 115 4.54 15.25 -27.31
C LYS A 115 3.44 14.48 -28.05
N HIS A 116 2.91 13.44 -27.41
CA HIS A 116 1.90 12.56 -27.97
C HIS A 116 0.72 12.45 -27.00
N PRO A 117 -0.28 13.35 -27.09
CA PRO A 117 -1.44 13.34 -26.18
C PRO A 117 -2.25 12.03 -26.18
N LYS A 118 -2.07 11.21 -27.23
CA LYS A 118 -2.68 9.88 -27.38
C LYS A 118 -1.80 8.72 -26.89
N PHE A 119 -0.62 8.99 -26.30
CA PHE A 119 0.39 7.98 -25.93
C PHE A 119 -0.20 6.81 -25.15
N PHE A 120 -1.03 7.10 -24.13
CA PHE A 120 -1.71 6.06 -23.37
C PHE A 120 -3.07 5.65 -23.93
N GLN A 121 -3.68 6.46 -24.81
CA GLN A 121 -5.03 6.21 -25.33
C GLN A 121 -5.12 4.96 -26.21
N VAL A 122 -3.98 4.50 -26.74
CA VAL A 122 -3.90 3.27 -27.56
C VAL A 122 -4.22 2.02 -26.75
N LEU A 123 -4.04 2.05 -25.42
CA LEU A 123 -4.35 0.94 -24.52
C LEU A 123 -5.19 1.44 -23.33
N PRO A 124 -6.52 1.24 -23.32
CA PRO A 124 -7.43 1.79 -22.30
C PRO A 124 -7.03 1.48 -20.85
N PHE A 125 -6.46 0.29 -20.62
CA PHE A 125 -5.94 -0.10 -19.31
C PHE A 125 -4.74 0.76 -18.86
N TRP A 126 -3.77 0.98 -19.74
CA TRP A 126 -2.59 1.81 -19.45
C TRP A 126 -2.97 3.28 -19.28
N HIS A 127 -3.92 3.77 -20.08
CA HIS A 127 -4.51 5.09 -19.86
C HIS A 127 -5.07 5.23 -18.46
N LYS A 128 -5.90 4.28 -18.01
CA LYS A 128 -6.46 4.34 -16.67
C LYS A 128 -5.39 4.29 -15.57
N LEU A 129 -4.42 3.38 -15.73
CA LEU A 129 -3.42 3.09 -14.69
C LEU A 129 -2.38 4.20 -14.55
N PHE A 130 -2.00 4.87 -15.64
CA PHE A 130 -0.87 5.78 -15.66
C PHE A 130 -1.25 7.24 -15.96
N SER A 131 -2.29 7.50 -16.76
CA SER A 131 -2.67 8.88 -17.15
C SER A 131 -2.78 9.83 -15.95
N PRO A 132 -3.42 9.48 -14.81
CA PRO A 132 -3.49 10.37 -13.65
C PRO A 132 -2.12 10.81 -13.12
N GLY A 133 -1.15 9.90 -13.04
CA GLY A 133 0.19 10.16 -12.50
C GLY A 133 1.10 11.01 -13.40
N PHE A 134 0.75 11.17 -14.68
CA PHE A 134 1.53 11.90 -15.68
C PHE A 134 0.83 13.17 -16.21
N LYS A 135 -0.16 13.69 -15.48
CA LYS A 135 -0.80 14.97 -15.82
C LYS A 135 0.08 16.18 -15.49
N ALA A 136 0.96 16.04 -14.51
CA ALA A 136 1.87 17.07 -14.05
C ALA A 136 3.32 16.52 -14.03
N PRO A 137 4.33 17.40 -13.99
CA PRO A 137 5.72 16.99 -13.75
C PRO A 137 5.88 16.21 -12.45
N TYR A 138 6.97 15.44 -12.35
CA TYR A 138 7.33 14.70 -11.14
C TYR A 138 7.34 15.64 -9.92
N PRO A 139 6.49 15.40 -8.89
CA PRO A 139 6.22 16.40 -7.87
C PRO A 139 7.17 16.34 -6.66
N PHE A 140 8.03 15.32 -6.57
CA PHE A 140 8.86 15.10 -5.39
C PHE A 140 10.28 15.61 -5.60
N VAL A 141 10.76 16.37 -4.64
CA VAL A 141 12.16 16.84 -4.57
C VAL A 141 13.00 15.83 -3.79
N THR A 142 12.41 15.20 -2.77
CA THR A 142 13.11 14.32 -1.85
C THR A 142 12.49 12.92 -1.78
N PRO A 143 13.28 11.87 -1.47
CA PRO A 143 12.73 10.53 -1.20
C PRO A 143 11.71 10.54 -0.06
N TRP A 144 11.89 11.45 0.91
CA TRP A 144 10.96 11.66 2.01
C TRP A 144 9.55 11.97 1.51
N GLU A 145 9.40 12.95 0.62
CA GLU A 145 8.07 13.35 0.10
C GLU A 145 7.39 12.20 -0.65
N LEU A 146 8.15 11.43 -1.44
CA LEU A 146 7.62 10.24 -2.11
C LEU A 146 7.16 9.19 -1.09
N PHE A 147 7.98 8.89 -0.07
CA PHE A 147 7.61 7.96 0.99
C PHE A 147 6.36 8.40 1.74
N SER A 148 6.31 9.67 2.15
CA SER A 148 5.13 10.26 2.78
C SER A 148 3.88 10.09 1.93
N LYS A 149 3.99 10.39 0.63
CA LYS A 149 2.85 10.24 -0.27
C LYS A 149 2.40 8.80 -0.42
N THR A 150 3.33 7.84 -0.49
CA THR A 150 2.96 6.41 -0.56
C THR A 150 2.25 5.91 0.69
N LEU A 151 2.65 6.38 1.88
CA LEU A 151 1.97 6.04 3.13
C LEU A 151 0.59 6.69 3.22
N GLU A 152 0.48 7.96 2.84
CA GLU A 152 -0.81 8.66 2.76
C GLU A 152 -1.80 7.92 1.86
N GLU A 153 -1.38 7.56 0.64
CA GLU A 153 -2.22 6.82 -0.32
C GLU A 153 -2.70 5.49 0.26
N GLU A 154 -1.81 4.76 0.95
CA GLU A 154 -2.15 3.46 1.53
C GLU A 154 -3.14 3.58 2.70
N VAL A 155 -2.89 4.50 3.63
CA VAL A 155 -3.68 4.61 4.87
C VAL A 155 -4.99 5.36 4.67
N ASN A 156 -5.01 6.37 3.79
CA ASN A 156 -6.22 7.15 3.54
C ASN A 156 -7.22 6.42 2.63
N ALA A 157 -6.75 5.57 1.69
CA ALA A 157 -7.64 4.94 0.71
C ALA A 157 -8.84 4.18 1.31
N PRO A 158 -8.68 3.37 2.39
CA PRO A 158 -9.84 2.73 3.03
C PRO A 158 -10.90 3.70 3.55
N ILE A 159 -10.47 4.84 4.09
CA ILE A 159 -11.38 5.91 4.56
C ILE A 159 -12.02 6.60 3.35
N GLU A 160 -11.25 6.92 2.31
CA GLU A 160 -11.80 7.52 1.09
C GLU A 160 -12.87 6.64 0.44
N TRP A 161 -12.79 5.31 0.57
CA TRP A 161 -13.83 4.39 0.11
C TRP A 161 -15.13 4.51 0.91
N SER A 162 -15.04 4.75 2.22
CA SER A 162 -16.22 4.93 3.08
C SER A 162 -16.95 6.24 2.83
N LEU A 163 -16.22 7.25 2.33
CA LEU A 163 -16.77 8.55 1.96
C LEU A 163 -17.52 8.54 0.61
N GLN A 164 -17.39 7.49 -0.18
CA GLN A 164 -18.11 7.42 -1.46
C GLN A 164 -19.60 7.15 -1.23
N PRO A 165 -20.49 7.66 -2.11
CA PRO A 165 -21.92 7.34 -2.04
C PRO A 165 -22.18 5.83 -2.07
N TYR A 166 -21.33 5.09 -2.80
CA TYR A 166 -21.34 3.64 -2.85
C TYR A 166 -19.96 3.07 -3.18
N TYR A 167 -19.46 2.12 -2.39
CA TYR A 167 -18.22 1.40 -2.68
C TYR A 167 -18.26 -0.06 -2.20
N VAL A 168 -18.22 -1.02 -3.12
CA VAL A 168 -18.14 -2.45 -2.79
C VAL A 168 -16.73 -2.86 -2.36
N VAL A 169 -16.61 -3.60 -1.26
CA VAL A 169 -15.37 -4.24 -0.79
C VAL A 169 -15.47 -5.76 -1.03
N PRO A 170 -15.01 -6.28 -2.18
CA PRO A 170 -15.15 -7.69 -2.54
C PRO A 170 -14.04 -8.52 -1.89
N VAL A 171 -14.10 -8.68 -0.57
CA VAL A 171 -13.06 -9.32 0.27
C VAL A 171 -12.57 -10.66 -0.29
N LYS A 172 -13.48 -11.52 -0.80
CA LYS A 172 -13.09 -12.82 -1.39
C LYS A 172 -12.19 -12.68 -2.62
N LYS A 173 -12.51 -11.74 -3.52
CA LYS A 173 -11.73 -11.47 -4.74
C LYS A 173 -10.36 -10.91 -4.36
N TRP A 174 -10.34 -9.90 -3.49
CA TRP A 174 -9.10 -9.29 -3.01
C TRP A 174 -8.20 -10.31 -2.32
N ARG A 175 -8.74 -11.11 -1.39
CA ARG A 175 -7.99 -12.18 -0.73
C ARG A 175 -7.35 -13.15 -1.72
N THR A 176 -8.08 -13.53 -2.77
CA THR A 176 -7.58 -14.46 -3.79
C THR A 176 -6.48 -13.80 -4.64
N ALA A 177 -6.69 -12.56 -5.08
CA ALA A 177 -5.68 -11.79 -5.81
C ALA A 177 -4.40 -11.58 -4.98
N THR A 178 -4.54 -11.18 -3.71
CA THR A 178 -3.44 -11.05 -2.76
C THR A 178 -2.69 -12.37 -2.56
N GLY A 179 -3.40 -13.50 -2.50
CA GLY A 179 -2.76 -14.83 -2.43
C GLY A 179 -1.88 -15.13 -3.64
N LEU A 180 -2.37 -14.83 -4.85
CA LEU A 180 -1.62 -15.02 -6.09
C LEU A 180 -0.41 -14.07 -6.18
N LEU A 181 -0.58 -12.79 -5.80
CA LEU A 181 0.52 -11.83 -5.76
C LEU A 181 1.59 -12.23 -4.74
N LYS A 182 1.16 -12.67 -3.55
CA LYS A 182 2.05 -13.19 -2.51
C LYS A 182 2.89 -14.36 -3.02
N GLU A 183 2.29 -15.31 -3.74
CA GLU A 183 3.03 -16.41 -4.38
C GLU A 183 4.05 -15.89 -5.40
N GLN A 184 3.77 -14.84 -6.16
CA GLN A 184 4.76 -14.23 -7.06
C GLN A 184 5.94 -13.59 -6.31
N PHE A 185 5.68 -12.94 -5.17
CA PHE A 185 6.70 -12.31 -4.35
C PHE A 185 7.60 -13.31 -3.63
N GLU A 186 7.03 -14.45 -3.19
CA GLU A 186 7.79 -15.53 -2.56
C GLU A 186 8.73 -16.25 -3.55
N ASN A 187 8.36 -16.27 -4.84
CA ASN A 187 9.06 -17.02 -5.88
C ASN A 187 9.79 -16.13 -6.90
N LEU A 188 10.27 -14.95 -6.48
CA LEU A 188 11.10 -14.10 -7.34
C LEU A 188 12.35 -14.84 -7.82
N ASN A 189 12.75 -14.57 -9.06
CA ASN A 189 14.05 -15.01 -9.57
C ASN A 189 15.19 -14.29 -8.81
N ASP A 190 16.40 -14.84 -8.87
CA ASP A 190 17.58 -14.27 -8.19
C ASP A 190 17.92 -12.84 -8.67
N ASP A 191 17.48 -12.47 -9.87
CA ASP A 191 17.63 -11.12 -10.42
C ASP A 191 16.54 -10.13 -9.96
N GLY A 192 15.61 -10.59 -9.13
CA GLY A 192 14.47 -9.84 -8.63
C GLY A 192 13.30 -9.73 -9.61
N SER A 193 13.39 -10.34 -10.80
CA SER A 193 12.27 -10.41 -11.73
C SER A 193 11.19 -11.38 -11.26
N TYR A 194 9.96 -11.16 -11.70
CA TYR A 194 8.88 -12.11 -11.44
C TYR A 194 9.08 -13.39 -12.25
N PRO A 195 8.80 -14.56 -11.65
CA PRO A 195 8.83 -15.82 -12.39
C PRO A 195 7.79 -15.79 -13.51
N GLU A 196 8.07 -16.53 -14.58
CA GLU A 196 7.11 -16.68 -15.68
C GLU A 196 5.80 -17.28 -15.14
N GLN A 197 4.69 -16.56 -15.34
CA GLN A 197 3.40 -17.03 -14.90
C GLN A 197 2.83 -18.04 -15.89
N LYS A 198 2.38 -19.19 -15.38
CA LYS A 198 1.53 -20.10 -16.14
C LYS A 198 0.29 -19.33 -16.62
N PRO A 199 -0.15 -19.49 -17.89
CA PRO A 199 -1.30 -18.75 -18.43
C PRO A 199 -2.55 -18.84 -17.55
N ALA A 200 -2.87 -20.03 -17.03
CA ALA A 200 -4.01 -20.25 -16.12
C ALA A 200 -3.92 -19.43 -14.83
N THR A 201 -2.73 -19.23 -14.27
CA THR A 201 -2.51 -18.39 -13.08
C THR A 201 -2.70 -16.91 -13.42
N GLY A 202 -2.19 -16.48 -14.58
CA GLY A 202 -2.41 -15.12 -15.09
C GLY A 202 -3.88 -14.80 -15.32
N ASP A 203 -4.62 -15.70 -15.97
CA ASP A 203 -6.06 -15.57 -16.19
C ASP A 203 -6.84 -15.56 -14.88
N LYS A 204 -6.45 -16.42 -13.92
CA LYS A 204 -7.04 -16.41 -12.59
C LYS A 204 -6.82 -15.07 -11.90
N LEU A 205 -5.59 -14.54 -11.90
CA LEU A 205 -5.28 -13.23 -11.31
C LEU A 205 -6.11 -12.12 -11.96
N LYS A 206 -6.14 -12.08 -13.29
CA LYS A 206 -6.97 -11.14 -14.06
C LYS A 206 -8.44 -11.18 -13.64
N ASN A 207 -9.01 -12.36 -13.46
CA ASN A 207 -10.41 -12.51 -13.06
C ASN A 207 -10.71 -12.13 -11.60
N GLN A 208 -9.69 -12.13 -10.73
CA GLN A 208 -9.81 -11.74 -9.32
C GLN A 208 -9.52 -10.25 -9.08
N ILE A 209 -8.75 -9.61 -9.96
CA ILE A 209 -8.52 -8.16 -9.89
C ILE A 209 -9.81 -7.42 -10.22
N VAL A 210 -10.12 -6.42 -9.40
CA VAL A 210 -11.28 -5.55 -9.59
C VAL A 210 -10.80 -4.31 -10.34
N TYR A 211 -10.66 -4.46 -11.66
CA TYR A 211 -9.99 -3.47 -12.52
C TYR A 211 -10.58 -2.07 -12.47
N ASP A 212 -11.89 -1.94 -12.20
CA ASP A 212 -12.56 -0.66 -11.96
C ASP A 212 -12.02 0.09 -10.73
N LYS A 213 -11.45 -0.63 -9.75
CA LYS A 213 -10.84 -0.09 -8.53
C LYS A 213 -9.32 0.07 -8.59
N VAL A 214 -8.67 -0.46 -9.62
CA VAL A 214 -7.22 -0.27 -9.81
C VAL A 214 -6.97 1.11 -10.42
N THR A 215 -6.19 1.92 -9.72
CA THR A 215 -5.77 3.26 -10.13
C THR A 215 -4.25 3.40 -10.02
N PHE A 216 -3.71 4.52 -10.50
CA PHE A 216 -2.34 4.91 -10.24
C PHE A 216 -2.08 4.97 -8.73
N SER A 217 -0.90 4.52 -8.30
CA SER A 217 -0.33 4.81 -6.99
C SER A 217 1.17 4.99 -7.13
N TRP A 218 1.76 5.84 -6.28
CA TRP A 218 3.20 6.09 -6.32
C TRP A 218 4.02 4.87 -5.89
N LEU A 219 3.49 4.04 -4.98
CA LEU A 219 4.11 2.77 -4.64
C LEU A 219 4.06 1.81 -5.82
N GLY A 220 2.92 1.71 -6.50
CA GLY A 220 2.79 0.88 -7.71
C GLY A 220 3.78 1.29 -8.81
N PHE A 221 3.91 2.59 -9.06
CA PHE A 221 4.90 3.12 -10.00
C PHE A 221 6.35 2.86 -9.53
N THR A 222 6.60 2.97 -8.22
CA THR A 222 7.91 2.61 -7.62
C THR A 222 8.29 1.18 -7.92
N LEU A 223 7.38 0.23 -7.67
CA LEU A 223 7.62 -1.19 -7.91
C LEU A 223 7.78 -1.50 -9.41
N PHE A 224 6.98 -0.84 -10.26
CA PHE A 224 7.10 -0.97 -11.71
C PHE A 224 8.48 -0.56 -12.21
N VAL A 225 8.97 0.62 -11.83
CA VAL A 225 10.31 1.09 -12.25
C VAL A 225 11.41 0.20 -11.68
N CYS A 226 11.30 -0.19 -10.40
CA CYS A 226 12.30 -1.06 -9.77
C CYS A 226 12.47 -2.36 -10.55
N GLN A 227 11.39 -2.98 -11.04
CA GLN A 227 11.43 -4.21 -11.83
C GLN A 227 12.34 -4.12 -13.07
N PHE A 228 12.42 -2.96 -13.72
CA PHE A 228 13.32 -2.77 -14.87
C PHE A 228 14.75 -2.41 -14.44
N VAL A 229 14.89 -1.69 -13.34
CA VAL A 229 16.18 -1.18 -12.86
C VAL A 229 16.99 -2.28 -12.13
N THR A 230 16.34 -3.26 -11.50
CA THR A 230 16.99 -4.40 -10.82
C THR A 230 17.92 -5.19 -11.74
N LEU A 231 17.64 -5.21 -13.05
CA LEU A 231 18.45 -5.90 -14.07
C LEU A 231 19.86 -5.31 -14.18
N LYS A 232 20.01 -4.01 -13.91
CA LYS A 232 21.26 -3.25 -14.10
C LYS A 232 21.84 -2.70 -12.80
N ASN A 233 21.08 -2.68 -11.70
CA ASN A 233 21.52 -2.14 -10.41
C ASN A 233 21.34 -3.17 -9.28
N PRO A 234 22.44 -3.81 -8.81
CA PRO A 234 22.41 -4.78 -7.71
C PRO A 234 21.89 -4.21 -6.38
N GLY A 235 22.15 -2.94 -6.09
CA GLY A 235 21.66 -2.28 -4.87
C GLY A 235 20.15 -2.17 -4.84
N ILE A 236 19.54 -1.77 -5.97
CA ILE A 236 18.08 -1.75 -6.12
C ILE A 236 17.51 -3.16 -6.08
N ARG A 237 18.17 -4.11 -6.74
CA ARG A 237 17.76 -5.52 -6.72
C ARG A 237 17.61 -6.06 -5.30
N GLN A 238 18.65 -5.89 -4.47
CA GLN A 238 18.64 -6.40 -3.09
C GLN A 238 17.48 -5.82 -2.29
N GLN A 239 17.27 -4.50 -2.37
CA GLN A 239 16.22 -3.83 -1.59
C GLN A 239 14.82 -4.11 -2.12
N TYR A 240 14.67 -4.26 -3.43
CA TYR A 240 13.40 -4.64 -4.06
C TYR A 240 12.97 -6.05 -3.63
N ILE A 241 13.91 -7.01 -3.61
CA ILE A 241 13.67 -8.36 -3.08
C ILE A 241 13.32 -8.30 -1.58
N ALA A 242 14.03 -7.50 -0.79
CA ALA A 242 13.74 -7.34 0.65
C ALA A 242 12.33 -6.79 0.89
N PHE A 243 11.93 -5.74 0.15
CA PHE A 243 10.57 -5.19 0.20
C PHE A 243 9.51 -6.24 -0.20
N ASN A 244 9.69 -6.95 -1.31
CA ASN A 244 8.73 -7.95 -1.77
C ASN A 244 8.57 -9.11 -0.77
N ARG A 245 9.66 -9.52 -0.11
CA ARG A 245 9.60 -10.53 0.97
C ARG A 245 8.83 -10.01 2.18
N ALA A 246 9.08 -8.77 2.62
CA ALA A 246 8.33 -8.16 3.72
C ALA A 246 6.83 -8.02 3.37
N LEU A 247 6.52 -7.65 2.13
CA LEU A 247 5.16 -7.54 1.62
C LEU A 247 4.45 -8.91 1.58
N ALA A 248 5.16 -9.96 1.16
CA ALA A 248 4.63 -11.32 1.13
C ALA A 248 4.25 -11.83 2.53
N GLU A 249 5.11 -11.63 3.53
CA GLU A 249 4.81 -12.02 4.91
C GLU A 249 3.64 -11.21 5.49
N TYR A 250 3.57 -9.91 5.22
CA TYR A 250 2.43 -9.08 5.59
C TYR A 250 1.12 -9.59 4.95
N TYR A 251 1.15 -9.89 3.65
CA TYR A 251 0.00 -10.42 2.90
C TYR A 251 -0.46 -11.79 3.41
N LYS A 252 0.48 -12.69 3.71
CA LYS A 252 0.19 -14.00 4.29
C LYS A 252 -0.62 -13.89 5.57
N MET A 253 -0.31 -12.92 6.43
CA MET A 253 -1.06 -12.69 7.67
C MET A 253 -2.41 -12.03 7.39
N GLY A 254 -2.48 -11.01 6.54
CA GLY A 254 -3.73 -10.37 6.15
C GLY A 254 -4.73 -11.32 5.46
N ILE A 255 -4.25 -12.27 4.65
CA ILE A 255 -5.07 -13.32 4.05
C ILE A 255 -5.68 -14.22 5.13
N ARG A 256 -4.93 -14.56 6.19
CA ARG A 256 -5.44 -15.37 7.32
C ARG A 256 -6.49 -14.58 8.09
N ALA A 257 -6.22 -13.31 8.41
CA ALA A 257 -7.13 -12.43 9.13
C ALA A 257 -8.46 -12.24 8.39
N SER A 258 -8.42 -12.09 7.06
CA SER A 258 -9.61 -11.84 6.23
C SER A 258 -10.48 -13.08 5.96
N ARG A 259 -10.15 -14.27 6.53
CA ARG A 259 -10.92 -15.50 6.27
C ARG A 259 -12.34 -15.45 6.80
N SER A 260 -12.55 -14.85 7.96
CA SER A 260 -13.84 -14.65 8.60
C SER A 260 -14.61 -13.43 8.07
N VAL A 261 -13.91 -12.51 7.40
CA VAL A 261 -14.48 -11.26 6.91
C VAL A 261 -15.29 -11.52 5.62
N ARG A 262 -16.57 -11.16 5.65
CA ARG A 262 -17.47 -11.22 4.50
C ARG A 262 -17.34 -9.96 3.65
N GLY A 263 -17.72 -10.04 2.37
CA GLY A 263 -17.78 -8.85 1.52
C GLY A 263 -18.89 -7.91 1.98
N PHE A 264 -18.60 -6.62 1.98
CA PHE A 264 -19.53 -5.55 2.35
C PHE A 264 -19.45 -4.42 1.32
N ALA A 265 -20.37 -3.47 1.40
CA ALA A 265 -20.31 -2.24 0.64
C ALA A 265 -20.52 -1.07 1.59
N TRP A 266 -19.81 0.03 1.35
CA TRP A 266 -20.20 1.32 1.89
C TRP A 266 -21.36 1.85 1.07
N GLN A 267 -22.43 2.27 1.71
CA GLN A 267 -23.59 2.88 1.09
C GLN A 267 -24.01 4.09 1.94
N LYS A 268 -23.81 5.29 1.39
CA LYS A 268 -24.08 6.56 2.10
C LYS A 268 -23.44 6.63 3.50
N GLY A 269 -22.24 6.07 3.64
CA GLY A 269 -21.48 6.06 4.88
C GLY A 269 -21.73 4.88 5.81
N GLU A 270 -22.66 3.98 5.50
CA GLU A 270 -22.93 2.78 6.32
C GLU A 270 -22.42 1.50 5.63
N GLN A 271 -21.96 0.53 6.42
CA GLN A 271 -21.54 -0.78 5.95
C GLN A 271 -22.74 -1.72 5.79
N VAL A 272 -23.04 -2.09 4.54
CA VAL A 272 -24.10 -3.06 4.23
C VAL A 272 -23.53 -4.38 3.71
N PRO A 273 -24.09 -5.55 4.10
CA PRO A 273 -23.66 -6.84 3.56
C PRO A 273 -23.90 -6.95 2.06
N THR A 274 -22.89 -7.35 1.29
CA THR A 274 -23.02 -7.53 -0.18
C THR A 274 -23.99 -8.64 -0.59
N THR A 275 -24.36 -9.54 0.33
CA THR A 275 -25.36 -10.58 0.09
C THR A 275 -26.79 -10.07 0.01
N GLN A 276 -27.08 -8.86 0.51
CA GLN A 276 -28.43 -8.28 0.50
C GLN A 276 -28.73 -7.48 -0.78
N HIS A 277 -27.70 -7.04 -1.52
CA HIS A 277 -27.86 -6.24 -2.75
C HIS A 277 -27.20 -6.91 -3.94
N GLY A 278 -27.47 -8.21 -4.11
CA GLY A 278 -27.28 -8.91 -5.37
C GLY A 278 -28.26 -8.40 -6.43
N GLY A 279 -28.06 -7.17 -6.89
CA GLY A 279 -28.91 -6.50 -7.86
C GLY A 279 -28.06 -5.55 -8.70
N THR A 280 -27.73 -6.01 -9.90
CA THR A 280 -27.25 -5.16 -11.00
C THR A 280 -28.06 -3.88 -11.14
N TYR A 281 -27.47 -2.70 -10.96
CA TYR A 281 -27.97 -1.45 -11.53
C TYR A 281 -26.79 -0.56 -11.91
N ARG A 282 -26.54 -0.43 -13.22
CA ARG A 282 -27.01 0.60 -14.18
C ARG A 282 -26.08 1.83 -14.14
N LYS A 283 -25.56 2.11 -15.34
CA LYS A 283 -24.59 3.16 -15.70
C LYS A 283 -24.93 4.51 -15.12
#